data_AF-A0A661CLR5-F1
#
_entry.id   AF-A0A661CLR5-F1
#
_cell.length_a   1.000
_cell.length_b   1.000
_cell.length_c   1.000
_cell.angle_alpha   90.00
_cell.angle_beta   90.00
_cell.angle_gamma   90.00
#
_symmetry.space_group_name_H-M   'P 1'
#
loop_
_entity.id
_entity.type
_entity.pdbx_description
1 polymer ?
#
loop_
_entity_poly.entity_id
_entity_poly.type
_entity_poly.pdbx_seq_one_letter_code
_entity_poly.pdbx_strand_id
1 'polypeptide(L)'
;MTTIEFEEDIITALEIIAQRNLTTVETLIKEVLQRYLQSEVAPPPKKYSFIGIWHSGDSNLSTRVDEVLAEGANWREGWSLPK
;
A
#
# COMPACT_ATOMS: atom_id res chain seq x y z
N MET A 1 -13.28 24.34 -13.40
CA MET A 1 -14.40 23.43 -13.67
C MET A 1 -13.78 22.15 -14.18
N THR A 2 -13.87 21.07 -13.39
CA THR A 2 -13.25 19.78 -13.74
C THR A 2 -14.36 18.86 -14.19
N THR A 3 -14.24 18.31 -15.39
CA THR A 3 -15.19 17.32 -15.93
C THR A 3 -14.70 15.94 -15.54
N ILE A 4 -15.59 15.13 -14.95
CA ILE A 4 -15.32 13.73 -14.61
C ILE A 4 -16.36 12.90 -15.35
N GLU A 5 -15.89 11.95 -16.15
CA GLU A 5 -16.74 11.05 -16.93
C GLU A 5 -16.95 9.76 -16.15
N PHE A 6 -18.18 9.26 -16.16
CA PHE A 6 -18.59 8.02 -15.51
C PHE A 6 -19.39 7.17 -16.49
N GLU A 7 -19.35 5.86 -16.30
CA GLU A 7 -20.24 4.94 -16.99
C GLU A 7 -21.70 5.17 -16.53
N GLU A 8 -22.66 4.87 -17.41
CA GLU A 8 -24.07 5.21 -17.22
C GLU A 8 -24.72 4.48 -16.02
N ASP A 9 -24.26 3.26 -15.76
CA ASP A 9 -24.64 2.46 -14.60
C ASP A 9 -24.15 3.10 -13.29
N ILE A 10 -22.94 3.65 -13.27
CA ILE A 10 -22.37 4.37 -12.13
C ILE A 10 -23.15 5.68 -11.89
N ILE A 11 -23.51 6.42 -12.94
CA ILE A 11 -24.33 7.63 -12.83
C ILE A 11 -25.68 7.30 -12.18
N THR A 12 -26.35 6.27 -12.68
CA THR A 12 -27.64 5.81 -12.15
C THR A 12 -27.53 5.42 -10.68
N ALA A 13 -26.47 4.70 -10.30
CA ALA A 13 -26.24 4.31 -8.92
C ALA A 13 -25.99 5.53 -8.00
N LEU A 14 -25.21 6.52 -8.48
CA LEU A 14 -24.92 7.74 -7.72
C LEU A 14 -26.18 8.57 -7.49
N GLU A 15 -27.07 8.68 -8.48
CA GLU A 15 -28.34 9.39 -8.35
C GLU A 15 -29.25 8.74 -7.29
N ILE A 16 -29.37 7.41 -7.32
CA ILE A 16 -30.14 6.65 -6.32
C ILE A 16 -29.59 6.91 -4.90
N ILE A 17 -28.27 6.92 -4.74
CA ILE A 17 -27.62 7.14 -3.45
C ILE A 17 -27.82 8.59 -2.97
N ALA A 18 -27.65 9.56 -3.86
CA ALA A 18 -27.89 10.97 -3.56
C ALA A 18 -29.33 11.21 -3.12
N GLN A 19 -30.30 10.62 -3.83
CA GLN A 19 -31.72 10.71 -3.47
C GLN A 19 -32.03 10.09 -2.11
N ARG A 20 -31.46 8.92 -1.80
CA ARG A 20 -31.61 8.26 -0.48
C ARG A 20 -31.04 9.10 0.66
N ASN A 21 -29.94 9.81 0.40
CA ASN A 21 -29.27 10.63 1.39
C ASN A 21 -29.79 12.07 1.45
N LEU A 22 -30.78 12.43 0.62
CA LEU A 22 -31.30 13.79 0.48
C LEU A 22 -30.19 14.81 0.13
N THR A 23 -29.22 14.40 -0.69
CA THR A 23 -28.10 15.23 -1.15
C THR A 23 -28.06 15.30 -2.68
N THR A 24 -27.10 16.06 -3.22
CA THR A 24 -26.82 16.08 -4.67
C THR A 24 -25.65 15.14 -4.99
N VAL A 25 -25.61 14.66 -6.24
CA VAL A 25 -24.49 13.85 -6.75
C VAL A 25 -23.16 14.60 -6.61
N GLU A 26 -23.14 15.91 -6.84
CA GLU A 26 -21.93 16.73 -6.67
C GLU A 26 -21.42 16.72 -5.22
N THR A 27 -22.31 16.89 -4.24
CA THR A 27 -21.93 16.87 -2.82
C THR A 27 -21.43 15.48 -2.42
N LEU A 28 -22.09 14.42 -2.89
CA LEU A 28 -21.68 13.05 -2.65
C LEU A 28 -20.27 12.77 -3.20
N ILE A 29 -20.00 13.18 -4.45
CA ILE A 29 -18.69 13.02 -5.09
C ILE A 29 -17.60 13.78 -4.31
N LYS A 30 -17.88 15.04 -3.92
CA LYS A 30 -16.93 15.83 -3.14
C LYS A 30 -16.58 15.17 -1.82
N GLU A 31 -17.57 14.68 -1.08
CA GLU A 31 -17.33 13.99 0.19
C GLU A 31 -16.51 12.72 0.03
N VAL A 32 -16.82 11.91 -0.98
CA VAL A 32 -16.10 10.65 -1.25
C VAL A 32 -14.65 10.94 -1.63
N LEU A 33 -14.41 11.87 -2.55
CA LEU A 33 -13.07 12.26 -2.96
C LEU A 33 -12.27 12.84 -1.80
N GLN A 34 -12.90 13.66 -0.96
CA GLN A 34 -12.25 14.22 0.22
C GLN A 34 -11.85 13.13 1.21
N ARG A 35 -12.70 12.12 1.46
CA ARG A 35 -12.36 10.98 2.32
C ARG A 35 -11.24 10.14 1.73
N TYR A 36 -11.27 9.89 0.42
CA TYR A 36 -10.23 9.14 -0.28
C TYR A 36 -8.87 9.84 -0.14
N LEU A 37 -8.81 11.14 -0.41
CA LEU A 37 -7.59 11.94 -0.28
C LEU A 37 -7.11 12.06 1.17
N GLN A 38 -8.02 12.05 2.15
CA GLN A 38 -7.66 12.00 3.57
C GLN A 38 -7.18 10.61 4.01
N SER A 39 -7.63 9.52 3.36
CA SER A 39 -7.11 8.18 3.62
C SER A 39 -5.71 7.94 3.06
N GLU A 40 -5.27 8.76 2.10
CA GLU A 40 -3.89 8.80 1.61
C GLU A 40 -2.93 9.55 2.57
N VAL A 41 -3.27 9.66 3.86
CA VAL A 41 -2.26 9.93 4.89
C VAL A 41 -1.25 8.80 4.78
N ALA A 42 -0.07 9.12 4.24
CA ALA A 42 1.03 8.19 4.06
C ALA A 42 1.14 7.30 5.31
N PRO A 43 1.23 5.96 5.15
CA PRO A 43 1.33 5.09 6.29
C PRO A 43 2.45 5.62 7.18
N PRO A 44 2.24 5.71 8.51
CA PRO A 44 3.24 6.26 9.41
C PRO A 44 4.57 5.56 9.11
N PRO A 45 5.70 6.29 9.09
CA PRO A 45 6.98 5.72 8.71
C PRO A 45 7.20 4.44 9.51
N LYS A 46 7.49 3.34 8.82
CA LYS A 46 7.70 2.04 9.46
C LYS A 46 8.70 2.21 10.60
N LYS A 47 8.25 1.98 11.84
CA LYS A 47 9.11 2.00 13.02
C LYS A 47 9.93 0.72 13.02
N TYR A 48 11.11 0.76 12.44
CA TYR A 48 12.10 -0.31 12.64
C TYR A 48 12.63 -0.20 14.07
N SER A 49 12.46 -1.27 14.85
CA SER A 49 13.12 -1.39 16.15
C SER A 49 14.59 -1.73 15.90
N PHE A 50 15.49 -0.78 16.19
CA PHE A 50 16.94 -1.01 16.17
C PHE A 50 17.46 -1.58 17.50
N ILE A 51 16.56 -1.84 18.47
CA ILE A 51 16.92 -2.41 19.77
C ILE A 51 17.39 -3.85 19.54
N GLY A 52 18.70 -4.09 19.69
CA GLY A 52 19.33 -5.41 19.61
C GLY A 52 20.40 -5.56 18.53
N ILE A 53 20.33 -4.80 17.44
CA ILE A 53 21.16 -5.03 16.23
C ILE A 53 22.65 -4.69 16.47
N TRP A 54 22.95 -3.72 17.34
CA TRP A 54 24.33 -3.28 17.60
C TRP A 54 25.19 -4.34 18.33
N HIS A 55 24.58 -5.22 19.11
CA HIS A 55 25.31 -6.23 19.91
C HIS A 55 25.02 -7.68 19.53
N SER A 56 24.05 -7.94 18.64
CA SER A 56 23.72 -9.29 18.16
C SER A 56 24.17 -9.57 16.72
N GLY A 57 24.84 -8.61 16.07
CA GLY A 57 25.32 -8.76 14.69
C GLY A 57 26.65 -9.51 14.62
N ASP A 58 26.74 -10.53 13.76
CA ASP A 58 28.02 -11.10 13.37
C ASP A 58 28.77 -10.08 12.50
N SER A 59 29.92 -9.59 12.98
CA SER A 59 30.73 -8.59 12.27
C SER A 59 31.27 -9.10 10.93
N ASN A 60 31.26 -10.42 10.71
CA ASN A 60 31.70 -11.06 9.48
C ASN A 60 30.55 -11.33 8.50
N LEU A 61 29.33 -10.92 8.81
CA LEU A 61 28.19 -11.12 7.90
C LEU A 61 28.40 -10.39 6.55
N SER A 62 29.03 -9.22 6.58
CA SER A 62 29.33 -8.43 5.39
C SER A 62 30.38 -9.06 4.47
N THR A 63 31.20 -9.98 4.99
CA THR A 63 32.19 -10.72 4.19
C THR A 63 31.67 -12.07 3.71
N ARG A 64 30.53 -12.52 4.22
CA ARG A 64 29.89 -13.82 3.90
C ARG A 64 28.57 -13.66 3.14
N VAL A 65 28.40 -12.55 2.43
CA VAL A 65 27.14 -12.21 1.73
C VAL A 65 26.69 -13.34 0.80
N ASP A 66 27.59 -13.87 -0.03
CA ASP A 66 27.25 -14.93 -1.00
C ASP A 66 26.82 -16.24 -0.32
N GLU A 67 27.49 -16.59 0.79
CA GLU A 67 27.18 -17.79 1.57
C GLU A 67 25.81 -17.68 2.26
N VAL A 68 25.53 -16.53 2.87
CA VAL A 68 24.25 -16.24 3.55
C VAL A 68 23.10 -16.18 2.55
N LEU A 69 23.32 -15.59 1.37
CA LEU A 69 22.32 -15.57 0.30
C LEU A 69 22.06 -16.98 -0.24
N ALA A 70 23.08 -17.82 -0.39
CA ALA A 70 22.92 -19.21 -0.80
C ALA A 70 22.18 -20.05 0.25
N GLU A 71 22.48 -19.86 1.54
CA GLU A 71 21.77 -20.52 2.64
C GLU A 71 20.29 -20.08 2.71
N GLY A 72 20.03 -18.78 2.61
CA GLY A 72 18.68 -18.23 2.58
C GLY A 72 17.87 -18.61 1.34
N ALA A 73 18.51 -18.74 0.18
CA ALA A 73 17.90 -19.25 -1.04
C ALA A 73 17.48 -20.73 -0.91
N ASN A 74 18.28 -21.54 -0.21
CA ASN A 74 17.96 -22.94 0.06
C ASN A 74 16.84 -23.11 1.11
N TRP A 75 16.63 -22.15 2.00
CA TRP A 75 15.55 -22.17 3.00
C TRP A 75 14.15 -21.96 2.41
N ARG A 76 14.05 -21.39 1.20
CA ARG A 76 12.81 -21.36 0.43
C ARG A 76 12.93 -22.37 -0.70
N GLU A 77 12.35 -23.56 -0.54
CA GLU A 77 12.14 -24.50 -1.65
C GLU A 77 11.59 -23.72 -2.87
N GLY A 78 12.44 -23.53 -3.90
CA GLY A 78 12.02 -22.94 -5.18
C GLY A 78 12.83 -21.76 -5.72
N TRP A 79 13.83 -21.21 -5.03
CA TRP A 79 14.67 -20.13 -5.58
C TRP A 79 16.11 -20.61 -5.82
N SER A 80 16.38 -21.19 -6.98
CA SER A 80 17.75 -21.43 -7.45
C SER A 80 18.27 -20.19 -8.19
N LEU A 81 19.42 -19.66 -7.77
CA LEU A 81 20.15 -18.64 -8.53
C LEU A 81 20.75 -19.29 -9.80
N PRO A 82 20.58 -18.68 -10.98
CA PRO A 82 21.20 -19.19 -12.21
C PRO A 82 22.74 -19.08 -12.13
N LYS A 83 23.41 -20.09 -12.69
CA LYS A 83 24.88 -20.19 -12.80
C LYS A 83 25.50 -19.07 -13.63
#